data_AF-A0A7G8BV48-F1
#
_entry.id   AF-A0A7G8BV48-F1
#
_cell.length_a   1.000
_cell.length_b   1.000
_cell.length_c   1.000
_cell.angle_alpha   90.00
_cell.angle_beta   90.00
_cell.angle_gamma   90.00
#
_symmetry.space_group_name_H-M   'P 1'
#
loop_
_entity.id
_entity.type
_entity.pdbx_description
1 polymer ?
#
loop_
_entity_poly.entity_id
_entity_poly.type
_entity_poly.pdbx_seq_one_letter_code
_entity_poly.pdbx_strand_id
1 'polypeptide(L)'
;MRRIPLLAALILFSVAPSFAKDRHSGNDRASFGSDITVAEGETAGDIACAFCSVHLHGDVTGDVAVAFGSVTVDPGHSIAGDAAILEGDLNLGEGSTVNGDLAILAGSDRLGEGSAVHGSRAVIPQPLGTLVLFSPLLFLAGLIWLIVYIVRRSSYRFPVYPQGQGIQAPPPPPH
;
A
#
# COMPACT_ATOMS: atom_id res chain seq x y z
N MET A 1 35.94 5.12 5.27
CA MET A 1 35.53 4.95 3.85
C MET A 1 34.40 3.93 3.84
N ARG A 2 33.19 4.11 3.33
CA ARG A 2 32.47 5.19 2.62
C ARG A 2 31.01 5.15 3.12
N ARG A 3 30.44 6.32 3.37
CA ARG A 3 29.08 6.57 3.90
C ARG A 3 28.04 6.39 2.77
N ILE A 4 27.79 5.17 2.30
CA ILE A 4 26.96 4.91 1.11
C ILE A 4 25.55 4.30 1.35
N PRO A 5 25.10 3.84 2.54
CA PRO A 5 23.74 3.28 2.61
C PRO A 5 22.63 4.35 2.65
N LEU A 6 22.95 5.61 2.93
CA LEU A 6 21.94 6.68 3.09
C LEU A 6 21.42 7.27 1.77
N LEU A 7 22.16 7.13 0.66
CA LEU A 7 21.74 7.66 -0.65
C LEU A 7 20.81 6.70 -1.42
N ALA A 8 20.80 5.41 -1.09
CA ALA A 8 19.89 4.43 -1.70
C ALA A 8 18.45 4.49 -1.14
N ALA A 9 18.29 5.03 0.07
CA ALA A 9 16.97 5.21 0.70
C ALA A 9 16.17 6.40 0.11
N LEU A 10 16.84 7.36 -0.55
CA LEU A 10 16.19 8.58 -1.04
C LEU A 10 15.61 8.44 -2.46
N ILE A 11 16.03 7.43 -3.23
CA ILE A 11 15.57 7.22 -4.62
C ILE A 11 14.29 6.36 -4.68
N LEU A 12 13.94 5.65 -3.59
CA LEU A 12 12.74 4.80 -3.56
C LEU A 12 11.46 5.53 -3.13
N PHE A 13 11.55 6.81 -2.73
CA PHE A 13 10.38 7.61 -2.34
C PHE A 13 9.72 8.35 -3.53
N SER A 14 10.27 8.25 -4.74
CA SER A 14 9.78 9.00 -5.90
C SER A 14 8.72 8.29 -6.74
N VAL A 15 8.21 7.13 -6.32
CA VAL A 15 6.97 6.57 -6.89
C VAL A 15 5.81 7.07 -6.05
N ALA A 16 5.60 8.38 -6.05
CA ALA A 16 4.30 8.92 -5.71
C ALA A 16 3.34 8.40 -6.79
N PRO A 17 2.29 7.65 -6.45
CA PRO A 17 1.26 7.39 -7.42
C PRO A 17 0.68 8.77 -7.78
N SER A 18 0.83 9.16 -9.04
CA SER A 18 0.29 10.42 -9.56
C SER A 18 -1.23 10.31 -9.65
N PHE A 19 -1.91 10.32 -8.49
CA PHE A 19 -3.35 10.50 -8.37
C PHE A 19 -3.58 11.88 -7.80
N ALA A 20 -3.41 12.88 -8.65
CA ALA A 20 -3.93 14.22 -8.44
C ALA A 20 -4.06 14.84 -9.83
N LYS A 21 -5.07 14.39 -10.58
CA LYS A 21 -5.53 15.18 -11.71
C LYS A 21 -6.44 16.24 -11.11
N ASP A 22 -5.87 17.39 -10.77
CA ASP A 22 -6.60 18.59 -10.33
C ASP A 22 -7.65 18.95 -11.40
N ARG A 23 -8.86 18.43 -11.23
CA ARG A 23 -10.07 19.01 -11.81
C ARG A 23 -10.75 19.71 -10.66
N HIS A 24 -10.57 21.02 -10.59
CA HIS A 24 -11.21 21.87 -9.61
C HIS A 24 -12.74 21.88 -9.85
N SER A 25 -13.44 20.84 -9.39
CA SER A 25 -14.86 20.88 -9.04
C SER A 25 -14.97 21.31 -7.58
N GLY A 26 -15.88 22.22 -7.27
CA GLY A 26 -15.93 22.92 -5.98
C GLY A 26 -16.31 22.07 -4.75
N ASN A 27 -16.25 20.74 -4.84
CA ASN A 27 -16.84 19.80 -3.88
C ASN A 27 -16.00 18.53 -3.64
N ASP A 28 -14.69 18.56 -3.95
CA ASP A 28 -13.79 17.44 -3.69
C ASP A 28 -13.53 17.25 -2.17
N ARG A 29 -13.37 16.01 -1.73
CA ARG A 29 -13.17 15.63 -0.33
C ARG A 29 -11.96 14.72 -0.19
N ALA A 30 -10.99 15.14 0.60
CA ALA A 30 -9.85 14.31 0.95
C ALA A 30 -9.77 14.16 2.48
N SER A 31 -9.57 12.94 2.97
CA SER A 31 -9.42 12.67 4.41
C SER A 31 -8.37 11.60 4.70
N PHE A 32 -7.78 11.66 5.88
CA PHE A 32 -6.83 10.68 6.37
C PHE A 32 -7.17 10.32 7.82
N GLY A 33 -7.58 9.08 8.07
CA GLY A 33 -7.95 8.60 9.39
C GLY A 33 -9.30 9.12 9.92
N SER A 34 -10.06 9.87 9.13
CA SER A 34 -11.38 10.38 9.51
C SER A 34 -12.40 10.03 8.43
N ASP A 35 -13.58 9.57 8.85
CA ASP A 35 -14.62 9.11 7.95
C ASP A 35 -15.21 10.26 7.12
N ILE A 36 -15.63 9.95 5.90
CA ILE A 36 -16.29 10.89 4.99
C ILE A 36 -17.75 10.45 4.84
N THR A 37 -18.67 11.38 5.11
CA THR A 37 -20.09 11.18 4.83
C THR A 37 -20.56 12.22 3.84
N VAL A 38 -21.17 11.77 2.74
CA VAL A 38 -21.92 12.63 1.81
C VAL A 38 -23.38 12.54 2.20
N ALA A 39 -23.99 13.67 2.55
CA ALA A 39 -25.36 13.70 3.02
C ALA A 39 -26.38 13.56 1.87
N GLU A 40 -27.62 13.23 2.20
CA GLU A 40 -28.70 13.18 1.23
C GLU A 40 -28.94 14.55 0.58
N GLY A 41 -29.11 14.55 -0.75
CA GLY A 41 -29.24 15.77 -1.55
C GLY A 41 -27.94 16.55 -1.73
N GLU A 42 -26.82 16.05 -1.20
CA GLU A 42 -25.49 16.58 -1.44
C GLU A 42 -24.83 15.85 -2.62
N THR A 43 -24.00 16.58 -3.36
CA THR A 43 -23.16 16.00 -4.41
C THR A 43 -21.71 16.27 -4.11
N ALA A 44 -20.89 15.22 -4.03
CA ALA A 44 -19.45 15.32 -3.88
C ALA A 44 -18.74 15.27 -5.24
N GLY A 45 -17.58 15.93 -5.34
CA GLY A 45 -16.69 15.89 -6.50
C GLY A 45 -15.90 14.60 -6.49
N ASP A 46 -14.58 14.72 -6.36
CA ASP A 46 -13.71 13.57 -6.10
C ASP A 46 -13.64 13.26 -4.60
N ILE A 47 -13.60 11.98 -4.23
CA ILE A 47 -13.43 11.52 -2.84
C ILE A 47 -12.16 10.69 -2.74
N ALA A 48 -11.21 11.13 -1.92
CA ALA A 48 -9.99 10.38 -1.63
C ALA A 48 -9.86 10.18 -0.12
N CYS A 49 -9.79 8.93 0.34
CA CYS A 49 -9.58 8.65 1.75
C CYS A 49 -8.59 7.52 2.01
N ALA A 50 -7.81 7.66 3.07
CA ALA A 50 -6.99 6.58 3.60
C ALA A 50 -7.30 6.36 5.08
N PHE A 51 -7.35 5.08 5.50
CA PHE A 51 -7.66 4.67 6.87
C PHE A 51 -9.02 5.18 7.37
N CYS A 52 -10.04 5.16 6.52
CA CYS A 52 -11.38 5.61 6.90
C CYS A 52 -12.49 4.85 6.19
N SER A 53 -13.72 5.11 6.62
CA SER A 53 -14.94 4.66 5.96
C SER A 53 -15.60 5.80 5.19
N VAL A 54 -16.12 5.51 4.00
CA VAL A 54 -16.88 6.45 3.18
C VAL A 54 -18.34 6.00 3.11
N HIS A 55 -19.25 6.88 3.53
CA HIS A 55 -20.70 6.69 3.49
C HIS A 55 -21.31 7.68 2.50
N LEU A 56 -21.91 7.17 1.44
CA LEU A 56 -22.54 7.98 0.39
C LEU A 56 -24.06 7.87 0.51
N HIS A 57 -24.68 8.86 1.15
CA HIS A 57 -26.13 9.09 1.12
C HIS A 57 -26.55 10.05 0.00
N GLY A 58 -25.60 10.50 -0.82
CA GLY A 58 -25.79 11.42 -1.94
C GLY A 58 -24.97 10.97 -3.15
N ASP A 59 -25.00 11.77 -4.21
CA ASP A 59 -24.32 11.42 -5.47
C ASP A 59 -22.86 11.88 -5.51
N VAL A 60 -22.05 11.19 -6.29
CA VAL A 60 -20.65 11.56 -6.53
C VAL A 60 -20.45 11.82 -8.01
N THR A 61 -20.06 13.04 -8.36
CA THR A 61 -19.79 13.44 -9.75
C THR A 61 -18.41 13.06 -10.25
N GLY A 62 -17.49 12.77 -9.33
CA GLY A 62 -16.10 12.43 -9.63
C GLY A 62 -15.75 10.99 -9.26
N ASP A 63 -14.47 10.79 -8.96
CA ASP A 63 -13.86 9.50 -8.65
C ASP A 63 -13.87 9.23 -7.13
N VAL A 64 -14.00 7.96 -6.73
CA VAL A 64 -13.93 7.52 -5.33
C VAL A 64 -12.72 6.61 -5.14
N ALA A 65 -11.73 7.08 -4.37
CA ALA A 65 -10.53 6.34 -4.02
C ALA A 65 -10.46 6.13 -2.51
N VAL A 66 -10.52 4.88 -2.05
CA VAL A 66 -10.41 4.54 -0.62
C VAL A 66 -9.33 3.50 -0.40
N ALA A 67 -8.41 3.77 0.53
CA ALA A 67 -7.38 2.83 0.97
C ALA A 67 -7.57 2.47 2.44
N PHE A 68 -7.48 1.18 2.77
CA PHE A 68 -7.60 0.63 4.12
C PHE A 68 -8.92 1.06 4.79
N GLY A 69 -10.06 0.65 4.21
CA GLY A 69 -11.35 1.21 4.55
C GLY A 69 -12.54 0.48 3.93
N SER A 70 -13.73 1.06 4.05
CA SER A 70 -14.92 0.55 3.37
C SER A 70 -15.72 1.66 2.72
N VAL A 71 -16.36 1.37 1.59
CA VAL A 71 -17.25 2.29 0.89
C VAL A 71 -18.65 1.71 0.94
N THR A 72 -19.61 2.49 1.45
CA THR A 72 -21.03 2.15 1.43
C THR A 72 -21.78 3.21 0.64
N VAL A 73 -22.53 2.77 -0.36
CA VAL A 73 -23.39 3.60 -1.20
C VAL A 73 -24.83 3.24 -0.89
N ASP A 74 -25.63 4.22 -0.50
CA ASP A 74 -27.03 4.00 -0.20
C ASP A 74 -27.85 3.71 -1.48
N PRO A 75 -29.03 3.09 -1.34
CA PRO A 75 -29.88 2.77 -2.47
C PRO A 75 -30.24 4.00 -3.32
N GLY A 76 -30.19 3.84 -4.65
CA GLY A 76 -30.57 4.89 -5.60
C GLY A 76 -29.53 5.98 -5.86
N HIS A 77 -28.36 5.95 -5.22
CA HIS A 77 -27.27 6.89 -5.47
C HIS A 77 -26.23 6.36 -6.44
N SER A 78 -25.53 7.28 -7.12
CA SER A 78 -24.59 6.93 -8.18
C SER A 78 -23.22 7.59 -8.02
N ILE A 79 -22.21 6.88 -8.51
CA ILE A 79 -20.85 7.38 -8.71
C ILE A 79 -20.68 7.58 -10.21
N ALA A 80 -20.49 8.82 -10.65
CA ALA A 80 -20.34 9.17 -12.06
C ALA A 80 -18.95 8.80 -12.61
N GLY A 81 -17.92 8.83 -11.76
CA GLY A 81 -16.54 8.46 -12.11
C GLY A 81 -16.20 7.02 -11.77
N ASP A 82 -14.90 6.80 -11.53
CA ASP A 82 -14.32 5.50 -11.20
C ASP A 82 -14.35 5.25 -9.69
N ALA A 83 -14.40 3.98 -9.29
CA ALA A 83 -14.31 3.56 -7.89
C ALA A 83 -13.08 2.64 -7.70
N ALA A 84 -12.12 3.09 -6.90
CA ALA A 84 -10.89 2.38 -6.59
C ALA A 84 -10.77 2.13 -5.08
N ILE A 85 -10.77 0.86 -4.68
CA ILE A 85 -10.70 0.46 -3.27
C ILE A 85 -9.49 -0.45 -3.06
N LEU A 86 -8.63 -0.06 -2.15
CA LEU A 86 -7.44 -0.80 -1.75
C LEU A 86 -7.62 -1.30 -0.32
N GLU A 87 -7.52 -2.61 -0.13
CA GLU A 87 -7.66 -3.28 1.18
C GLU A 87 -8.95 -2.87 1.90
N GLY A 88 -10.10 -3.23 1.30
CA GLY A 88 -11.39 -2.73 1.73
C GLY A 88 -12.57 -3.30 0.97
N ASP A 89 -13.77 -3.09 1.50
CA ASP A 89 -15.00 -3.59 0.91
C ASP A 89 -15.86 -2.48 0.29
N LEU A 90 -16.56 -2.81 -0.81
CA LEU A 90 -17.59 -1.98 -1.43
C LEU A 90 -18.97 -2.57 -1.16
N ASN A 91 -19.91 -1.74 -0.71
CA ASN A 91 -21.31 -2.11 -0.61
C ASN A 91 -22.15 -1.11 -1.42
N LEU A 92 -22.71 -1.57 -2.54
CA LEU A 92 -23.63 -0.81 -3.37
C LEU A 92 -25.07 -1.17 -2.99
N GLY A 93 -25.84 -0.18 -2.57
CA GLY A 93 -27.27 -0.33 -2.30
C GLY A 93 -28.09 -0.66 -3.56
N GLU A 94 -29.37 -0.95 -3.36
CA GLU A 94 -30.28 -1.27 -4.48
C GLU A 94 -30.37 -0.12 -5.50
N GLY A 95 -30.31 -0.45 -6.79
CA GLY A 95 -30.36 0.53 -7.88
C GLY A 95 -29.18 1.52 -7.95
N SER A 96 -28.16 1.37 -7.10
CA SER A 96 -26.96 2.22 -7.14
C SER A 96 -26.05 1.84 -8.31
N THR A 97 -25.36 2.82 -8.90
CA THR A 97 -24.52 2.57 -10.08
C THR A 97 -23.15 3.21 -9.98
N VAL A 98 -22.16 2.53 -10.56
CA VAL A 98 -20.85 3.11 -10.88
C VAL A 98 -20.80 3.25 -12.40
N ASN A 99 -20.75 4.49 -12.89
CA ASN A 99 -20.72 4.77 -14.32
C ASN A 99 -19.34 4.51 -14.93
N GLY A 100 -18.27 4.67 -14.16
CA GLY A 100 -16.89 4.38 -14.56
C GLY A 100 -16.45 2.94 -14.28
N ASP A 101 -15.15 2.79 -14.12
CA ASP A 101 -14.49 1.53 -13.79
C ASP A 101 -14.54 1.25 -12.27
N LEU A 102 -14.68 -0.03 -11.91
CA LEU A 102 -14.58 -0.50 -10.52
C LEU A 102 -13.32 -1.35 -10.35
N ALA A 103 -12.39 -0.89 -9.52
CA ALA A 103 -11.19 -1.62 -9.15
C ALA A 103 -11.15 -1.85 -7.63
N ILE A 104 -11.12 -3.12 -7.21
CA ILE A 104 -10.96 -3.51 -5.81
C ILE A 104 -9.76 -4.43 -5.70
N LEU A 105 -8.76 -4.02 -4.94
CA LEU A 105 -7.58 -4.83 -4.63
C LEU A 105 -7.61 -5.21 -3.15
N ALA A 106 -7.49 -6.51 -2.86
CA ALA A 106 -7.48 -7.05 -1.49
C ALA A 106 -8.79 -6.81 -0.72
N GLY A 107 -9.92 -7.07 -1.36
CA GLY A 107 -11.24 -6.89 -0.73
C GLY A 107 -12.38 -7.50 -1.52
N SER A 108 -13.62 -7.14 -1.19
CA SER A 108 -14.81 -7.65 -1.85
C SER A 108 -15.81 -6.55 -2.19
N ASP A 109 -16.71 -6.84 -3.12
CA ASP A 109 -17.88 -6.03 -3.39
C ASP A 109 -19.18 -6.78 -3.13
N ARG A 110 -20.18 -6.02 -2.71
CA ARG A 110 -21.57 -6.45 -2.57
C ARG A 110 -22.43 -5.50 -3.38
N LEU A 111 -23.10 -6.06 -4.37
CA LEU A 111 -23.99 -5.34 -5.27
C LEU A 111 -25.43 -5.67 -4.88
N GLY A 112 -26.18 -4.66 -4.45
CA GLY A 112 -27.62 -4.74 -4.19
C GLY A 112 -28.42 -5.01 -5.46
N GLU A 113 -29.70 -5.32 -5.30
CA GLU A 113 -30.58 -5.61 -6.44
C GLU A 113 -30.66 -4.40 -7.40
N GLY A 114 -30.52 -4.64 -8.70
CA GLY A 114 -30.55 -3.58 -9.71
C GLY A 114 -29.32 -2.67 -9.74
N SER A 115 -28.30 -2.93 -8.91
CA SER A 115 -27.04 -2.18 -8.98
C SER A 115 -26.16 -2.64 -10.15
N ALA A 116 -25.41 -1.70 -10.73
CA ALA A 116 -24.60 -1.97 -11.92
C ALA A 116 -23.29 -1.19 -11.94
N VAL A 117 -22.27 -1.81 -12.52
CA VAL A 117 -21.01 -1.14 -12.90
C VAL A 117 -21.01 -1.10 -14.43
N HIS A 118 -20.97 0.09 -15.00
CA HIS A 118 -21.05 0.29 -16.45
C HIS A 118 -19.69 0.13 -17.14
N GLY A 119 -18.59 0.43 -16.44
CA GLY A 119 -17.23 0.23 -16.92
C GLY A 119 -16.67 -1.16 -16.63
N SER A 120 -15.34 -1.23 -16.55
CA SER A 120 -14.57 -2.43 -16.26
C SER A 120 -14.63 -2.77 -14.78
N ARG A 121 -14.93 -4.03 -14.44
CA ARG A 121 -14.93 -4.51 -13.06
C ARG A 121 -13.75 -5.46 -12.80
N ALA A 122 -12.81 -5.02 -11.98
CA ALA A 122 -11.64 -5.78 -11.56
C ALA A 122 -11.63 -5.93 -10.04
N VAL A 123 -11.97 -7.12 -9.53
CA VAL A 123 -11.99 -7.42 -8.09
C VAL A 123 -11.00 -8.53 -7.81
N ILE A 124 -9.98 -8.24 -7.00
CA ILE A 124 -8.97 -9.19 -6.56
C ILE A 124 -9.17 -9.45 -5.06
N PRO A 125 -9.78 -10.59 -4.69
CA PRO A 125 -10.11 -10.88 -3.30
C PRO A 125 -8.89 -11.20 -2.44
N GLN A 126 -9.09 -11.17 -1.12
CA GLN A 126 -8.12 -11.68 -0.16
C GLN A 126 -8.09 -13.23 -0.18
N PRO A 127 -6.92 -13.87 0.01
CA PRO A 127 -5.62 -13.28 0.37
C PRO A 127 -4.76 -12.84 -0.82
N LEU A 128 -5.14 -13.15 -2.06
CA LEU A 128 -4.32 -12.90 -3.25
C LEU A 128 -4.03 -11.42 -3.46
N GLY A 129 -5.04 -10.55 -3.29
CA GLY A 129 -4.85 -9.11 -3.44
C GLY A 129 -3.83 -8.54 -2.46
N THR A 130 -3.86 -8.98 -1.20
CA THR A 130 -2.89 -8.58 -0.18
C THR A 130 -1.48 -9.05 -0.55
N LEU A 131 -1.33 -10.28 -1.06
CA LEU A 131 -0.03 -10.77 -1.53
C LEU A 131 0.49 -9.96 -2.71
N VAL A 132 -0.36 -9.57 -3.66
CA VAL A 132 0.03 -8.72 -4.79
C VAL A 132 0.48 -7.34 -4.30
N LEU A 133 -0.26 -6.75 -3.35
CA LEU A 133 0.05 -5.45 -2.76
C LEU A 133 1.40 -5.44 -2.02
N PHE A 134 1.65 -6.46 -1.21
CA PHE A 134 2.88 -6.57 -0.42
C PHE A 134 4.04 -7.25 -1.16
N SER A 135 3.80 -7.85 -2.34
CA SER A 135 4.80 -8.50 -3.19
C SER A 135 6.08 -7.69 -3.38
N PRO A 136 6.03 -6.40 -3.82
CA PRO A 136 7.26 -5.61 -4.00
C PRO A 136 8.02 -5.40 -2.69
N LEU A 137 7.31 -5.20 -1.57
CA LEU A 137 7.93 -5.02 -0.25
C LEU A 137 8.59 -6.32 0.24
N LEU A 138 7.91 -7.47 0.08
CA LEU A 138 8.43 -8.78 0.45
C LEU A 138 9.65 -9.16 -0.39
N PHE A 139 9.64 -8.86 -1.69
CA PHE A 139 10.78 -9.08 -2.57
C PHE A 139 12.00 -8.26 -2.13
N LEU A 140 11.82 -6.98 -1.81
CA LEU A 140 12.90 -6.11 -1.31
C LEU A 140 13.40 -6.57 0.07
N ALA A 141 12.51 -6.92 0.99
CA ALA A 141 12.88 -7.44 2.30
C ALA A 141 13.67 -8.75 2.19
N GLY A 142 13.25 -9.65 1.30
CA GLY A 142 13.95 -10.88 0.99
C GLY A 142 15.33 -10.64 0.39
N LEU A 143 15.46 -9.67 -0.53
CA LEU A 143 16.73 -9.28 -1.12
C LEU A 143 17.70 -8.71 -0.06
N ILE A 144 17.22 -7.80 0.79
CA ILE A 144 18.02 -7.22 1.89
C ILE A 144 18.46 -8.32 2.86
N TRP A 145 17.53 -9.19 3.26
CA TRP A 145 17.82 -10.31 4.15
C TRP A 145 18.87 -11.24 3.54
N LEU A 146 18.76 -11.58 2.25
CA LEU A 146 19.71 -12.40 1.52
C LEU A 146 21.11 -11.77 1.50
N ILE A 147 21.21 -10.46 1.23
CA ILE A 147 22.49 -9.74 1.25
C ILE A 147 23.11 -9.80 2.64
N VAL A 148 22.34 -9.47 3.69
CA VAL A 148 22.82 -9.51 5.09
C VAL A 148 23.23 -10.93 5.48
N TYR A 149 22.46 -11.94 5.09
CA TYR A 149 22.76 -13.34 5.34
C TYR A 149 24.09 -13.76 4.69
N ILE A 150 24.32 -13.40 3.42
CA ILE A 150 25.57 -13.70 2.71
C ILE A 150 26.75 -13.01 3.39
N VAL A 151 26.63 -11.73 3.74
CA VAL A 151 27.69 -10.98 4.42
C VAL A 151 28.01 -11.60 5.77
N ARG A 152 26.99 -11.85 6.61
CA ARG A 152 27.17 -12.51 7.92
C ARG A 152 27.80 -13.88 7.77
N ARG A 153 27.31 -14.70 6.85
CA ARG A 153 27.87 -16.03 6.55
C ARG A 153 29.32 -15.95 6.11
N SER A 154 29.70 -14.95 5.32
CA SER A 154 31.08 -14.74 4.86
C SER A 154 32.03 -14.29 5.99
N SER A 155 31.52 -13.59 7.00
CA SER A 155 32.30 -13.07 8.12
C SER A 155 32.59 -14.11 9.21
N TYR A 156 32.07 -15.34 9.12
CA TYR A 156 32.44 -16.46 10.01
C TYR A 156 33.67 -17.23 9.51
N ARG A 157 34.75 -16.53 9.16
CA ARG A 157 36.04 -17.16 8.84
C ARG A 157 37.15 -16.61 9.74
N PHE A 158 37.55 -17.51 10.65
CA PHE A 158 38.77 -17.58 11.48
C PHE A 158 38.77 -16.81 12.81
N PRO A 159 38.62 -17.50 13.97
CA PRO A 159 39.33 -17.05 15.15
C PRO A 159 40.82 -17.00 14.80
N VAL A 160 41.42 -15.82 14.90
CA VAL A 160 42.87 -15.65 14.86
C VAL A 160 43.42 -16.39 16.07
N TYR A 161 43.94 -17.60 15.87
CA TYR A 161 44.79 -18.22 16.87
C TYR A 161 46.04 -17.34 16.99
N PRO A 162 46.40 -16.84 18.19
CA PRO A 162 47.65 -16.13 18.38
C PRO A 162 48.79 -17.06 17.98
N GLN A 163 49.44 -16.69 16.89
CA GLN A 163 50.64 -17.31 16.36
C GLN A 163 51.73 -17.34 17.43
N GLY A 164 52.15 -18.57 17.76
CA GLY A 164 53.45 -18.97 18.29
C GLY A 164 54.30 -17.90 18.98
N GLN A 165 54.18 -17.83 20.30
CA GLN A 165 55.28 -17.37 21.12
C GLN A 165 56.31 -18.50 21.17
N GLY A 166 57.35 -18.37 20.34
CA GLY A 166 58.45 -19.33 20.25
C GLY A 166 59.07 -19.58 21.61
N ILE A 167 59.35 -20.85 21.90
CA ILE A 167 60.04 -21.29 23.11
C ILE A 167 61.44 -20.65 23.08
N GLN A 168 61.66 -19.66 23.94
CA GLN A 168 62.95 -19.02 24.11
C GLN A 168 63.89 -20.02 24.79
N ALA A 169 64.98 -20.40 24.12
CA ALA A 169 65.97 -21.31 24.71
C ALA A 169 66.64 -20.64 25.93
N PRO A 170 66.88 -21.37 27.03
CA PRO A 170 67.50 -20.79 28.23
C PRO A 170 68.96 -20.40 27.96
N PRO A 171 69.46 -19.32 28.60
CA PRO A 171 70.83 -18.86 28.42
C PRO A 171 71.85 -19.90 28.97
N PRO A 172 73.05 -19.99 28.36
CA PRO A 172 74.08 -20.92 28.81
C PRO A 172 74.62 -20.56 30.20
N PRO A 173 75.07 -21.56 30.99
CA PRO A 173 75.55 -21.34 32.35
C PRO A 173 76.88 -20.54 32.36
N PRO A 174 77.11 -19.69 33.38
CA PRO A 174 78.37 -18.98 33.54
C PRO A 174 79.51 -19.94 33.90
N HIS A 175 80.69 -19.69 33.32
CA HIS A 175 81.97 -20.36 33.64
C HIS A 175 82.55 -19.87 34.96
#